data_AF-A0A098LJT7-F1
#
_entry.id   AF-A0A098LJT7-F1
#
_cell.length_a   1.000
_cell.length_b   1.000
_cell.length_c   1.000
_cell.angle_alpha   90.00
_cell.angle_beta   90.00
_cell.angle_gamma   90.00
#
_symmetry.space_group_name_H-M   'P 1'
#
loop_
_entity.id
_entity.type
_entity.pdbx_description
1 polymer ?
#
loop_
_entity_poly.entity_id
_entity_poly.type
_entity_poly.pdbx_seq_one_letter_code
_entity_poly.pdbx_strand_id
1 'polypeptide(L)'
;MATWFECKFKYNREDQNGGFTTVTEVYLIDAVSFTDAEARVYEEIGSNFREFVLLTVSKYRVHELVINEEGLTWYKCKVAITSLDEKAGKEKKLKQMILVNGNNLREAYDRVEDLFADSTSDYQILEIITTNIVEILPYHETEPNLKPLAQALAEAESRTETELSAETEAGVEIETIAPATAD
;
A
#
# COMPACT_ATOMS: atom_id res chain seq x y z
N MET A 1 4.04 10.79 10.48
CA MET A 1 3.29 9.91 11.39
C MET A 1 2.72 8.80 10.52
N ALA A 2 3.26 7.59 10.62
CA ALA A 2 2.85 6.48 9.77
C ALA A 2 1.37 6.14 10.01
N THR A 3 0.61 5.96 8.93
CA THR A 3 -0.78 5.51 9.02
C THR A 3 -0.89 4.18 8.28
N TRP A 4 -1.00 3.12 9.08
CA TRP A 4 -1.05 1.76 8.55
C TRP A 4 -2.45 1.39 8.09
N PHE A 5 -2.52 0.73 6.94
CA PHE A 5 -3.73 0.14 6.37
C PHE A 5 -3.53 -1.36 6.16
N GLU A 6 -4.48 -2.15 6.64
CA GLU A 6 -4.58 -3.57 6.35
C GLU A 6 -5.32 -3.73 5.01
N CYS A 7 -4.60 -4.23 4.02
CA CYS A 7 -5.09 -4.51 2.68
C CYS A 7 -5.20 -6.02 2.48
N LYS A 8 -6.42 -6.51 2.29
CA LYS A 8 -6.70 -7.92 2.02
C LYS A 8 -7.03 -8.10 0.54
N PHE A 9 -6.34 -9.00 -0.13
CA PHE A 9 -6.57 -9.30 -1.53
C PHE A 9 -6.57 -10.81 -1.78
N LYS A 10 -7.17 -11.22 -2.90
CA LYS A 10 -7.17 -12.61 -3.35
C LYS A 10 -6.61 -12.70 -4.77
N TYR A 11 -5.88 -13.76 -5.05
CA TYR A 11 -5.37 -14.07 -6.38
C TYR A 11 -5.51 -15.56 -6.66
N ASN A 12 -5.53 -15.92 -7.94
CA ASN A 12 -5.56 -17.31 -8.35
C ASN A 12 -4.13 -17.78 -8.60
N ARG A 13 -3.71 -18.80 -7.85
CA ARG A 13 -2.43 -19.47 -8.06
C ARG A 13 -2.68 -20.76 -8.84
N GLU A 14 -1.96 -20.92 -9.95
CA GLU A 14 -1.94 -22.19 -10.69
C GLU A 14 -1.17 -23.23 -9.86
N ASP A 15 -1.84 -24.32 -9.54
CA ASP A 15 -1.26 -25.44 -8.82
C ASP A 15 -0.51 -26.37 -9.78
N GLN A 16 0.41 -27.17 -9.26
CA GLN A 16 1.24 -28.09 -10.04
C GLN A 16 0.41 -29.19 -10.74
N ASN A 17 -0.83 -29.38 -10.28
CA ASN A 17 -1.79 -30.32 -10.86
C ASN A 17 -2.74 -29.69 -11.91
N GLY A 18 -2.51 -28.44 -12.32
CA GLY A 18 -3.33 -27.76 -13.34
C GLY A 18 -4.68 -27.24 -12.84
N GLY A 19 -4.88 -27.16 -11.53
CA GLY A 19 -6.03 -26.50 -10.90
C GLY A 19 -5.71 -25.05 -10.51
N PHE A 20 -6.74 -24.19 -10.46
CA PHE A 20 -6.62 -22.84 -9.91
C PHE A 20 -7.03 -22.84 -8.44
N THR A 21 -6.10 -22.52 -7.54
CA THR A 21 -6.40 -22.33 -6.11
C THR A 21 -6.44 -20.85 -5.80
N THR A 22 -7.56 -20.36 -5.28
CA THR A 22 -7.66 -18.97 -4.81
C THR A 22 -6.97 -18.83 -3.45
N VAL A 23 -5.93 -18.00 -3.39
CA VAL A 23 -5.19 -17.68 -2.17
C VAL A 23 -5.62 -16.29 -1.71
N THR A 24 -5.75 -16.10 -0.40
CA THR A 24 -6.03 -14.80 0.21
C THR A 24 -4.87 -14.38 1.07
N GLU A 25 -4.35 -13.18 0.84
CA GLU A 25 -3.25 -12.59 1.59
C GLU A 25 -3.65 -11.24 2.18
N VAL A 26 -2.96 -10.87 3.27
CA VAL A 26 -3.20 -9.63 4.00
C VAL A 26 -1.87 -8.91 4.18
N TYR A 27 -1.77 -7.70 3.64
CA TYR A 27 -0.56 -6.89 3.68
C TYR A 27 -0.84 -5.64 4.52
N LEU A 28 0.18 -5.17 5.23
CA LEU A 28 0.09 -3.94 5.99
C LEU A 28 0.88 -2.84 5.28
N ILE A 29 0.22 -1.77 4.86
CA ILE A 29 0.83 -0.72 4.03
C ILE A 29 0.78 0.60 4.76
N ASP A 30 1.90 1.33 4.79
CA ASP A 30 1.91 2.72 5.25
C ASP A 30 1.49 3.64 4.09
N ALA A 31 0.41 4.39 4.31
CA ALA A 31 -0.18 5.27 3.31
C ALA A 31 -0.80 6.50 3.97
N VAL A 32 -1.10 7.53 3.17
CA VAL A 32 -1.69 8.77 3.70
C VAL A 32 -3.22 8.71 3.72
N SER A 33 -3.83 7.96 2.80
CA SER A 33 -5.28 7.84 2.63
C SER A 33 -5.70 6.46 2.13
N PHE A 34 -7.00 6.16 2.12
CA PHE A 34 -7.52 4.92 1.56
C PHE A 34 -7.20 4.77 0.07
N THR A 35 -7.37 5.84 -0.71
CA THR A 35 -7.06 5.85 -2.15
C THR A 35 -5.57 5.65 -2.40
N ASP A 36 -4.73 6.25 -1.57
CA ASP A 36 -3.27 6.08 -1.62
C ASP A 36 -2.87 4.64 -1.27
N ALA A 37 -3.46 4.07 -0.22
CA ALA A 37 -3.25 2.67 0.14
C ALA A 37 -3.66 1.73 -1.00
N GLU A 38 -4.83 1.95 -1.63
CA GLU A 38 -5.28 1.15 -2.77
C GLU A 38 -4.29 1.24 -3.94
N ALA A 39 -3.88 2.45 -4.33
CA ALA A 39 -2.93 2.66 -5.42
C ALA A 39 -1.62 1.87 -5.17
N ARG A 40 -1.09 1.97 -3.95
CA ARG A 40 0.13 1.23 -3.57
C ARG A 40 -0.02 -0.28 -3.58
N VAL A 41 -1.17 -0.81 -3.17
CA VAL A 41 -1.44 -2.24 -3.33
C VAL A 41 -1.34 -2.62 -4.80
N TYR A 42 -1.93 -1.85 -5.72
CA TYR A 42 -1.87 -2.17 -7.14
C TYR A 42 -0.46 -2.06 -7.73
N GLU A 43 0.37 -1.15 -7.26
CA GLU A 43 1.76 -1.03 -7.69
C GLU A 43 2.62 -2.24 -7.24
N GLU A 44 2.56 -2.56 -5.95
CA GLU A 44 3.40 -3.58 -5.34
C GLU A 44 2.91 -5.00 -5.68
N ILE A 45 1.61 -5.25 -5.55
CA ILE A 45 1.00 -6.56 -5.83
C ILE A 45 0.87 -6.79 -7.33
N GLY A 46 0.56 -5.75 -8.11
CA GLY A 46 0.46 -5.86 -9.57
C GLY A 46 1.77 -6.24 -10.25
N SER A 47 2.92 -5.91 -9.63
CA SER A 47 4.24 -6.35 -10.08
C SER A 47 4.44 -7.86 -9.91
N ASN A 48 3.87 -8.46 -8.86
CA ASN A 48 4.00 -9.88 -8.56
C ASN A 48 2.88 -10.73 -9.20
N PHE A 49 1.66 -10.19 -9.30
CA PHE A 49 0.47 -10.89 -9.77
C PHE A 49 -0.24 -10.08 -10.85
N ARG A 50 -0.34 -10.65 -12.06
CA ARG A 50 -1.04 -10.00 -13.19
C ARG A 50 -2.52 -9.76 -12.92
N GLU A 51 -3.16 -10.65 -12.18
CA GLU A 51 -4.59 -10.59 -11.90
C GLU A 51 -4.86 -10.90 -10.43
N PHE A 52 -5.36 -9.91 -9.70
CA PHE A 52 -5.79 -10.06 -8.33
C PHE A 52 -7.04 -9.21 -8.07
N VAL A 53 -7.75 -9.53 -6.99
CA VAL A 53 -8.92 -8.78 -6.54
C VAL A 53 -8.65 -8.25 -5.15
N LEU A 54 -8.60 -6.93 -5.02
CA LEU A 54 -8.58 -6.26 -3.72
C LEU A 54 -9.95 -6.44 -3.04
N LEU A 55 -9.96 -7.01 -1.84
CA LEU A 55 -11.19 -7.34 -1.11
C LEU A 55 -11.55 -6.26 -0.10
N THR A 56 -10.58 -5.78 0.67
CA THR A 56 -10.84 -4.85 1.77
C THR A 56 -9.59 -4.02 2.05
N VAL A 57 -9.79 -2.73 2.28
CA VAL A 57 -8.78 -1.82 2.83
C VAL A 57 -9.34 -1.25 4.12
N SER A 58 -8.62 -1.42 5.22
CA SER A 58 -9.06 -1.00 6.55
C SER A 58 -7.93 -0.34 7.31
N LYS A 59 -8.22 0.78 7.99
CA LYS A 59 -7.23 1.46 8.81
C LYS A 59 -6.83 0.58 10.00
N TYR A 60 -5.54 0.38 10.18
CA TYR A 60 -4.98 -0.50 11.19
C TYR A 60 -4.16 0.31 12.21
N ARG A 61 -4.41 0.08 13.50
CA ARG A 61 -3.77 0.84 14.57
C ARG A 61 -2.52 0.12 15.08
N VAL A 62 -1.36 0.49 14.57
CA VAL A 62 -0.05 0.12 15.14
C VAL A 62 0.55 1.32 15.84
N HIS A 63 1.11 1.11 17.04
CA HIS A 63 1.86 2.14 17.76
C HIS A 63 3.36 1.98 17.56
N GLU A 64 3.84 0.74 17.53
CA GLU A 64 5.24 0.42 17.32
C GLU A 64 5.39 -0.85 16.48
N LEU A 65 6.43 -0.90 15.66
CA LEU A 65 6.72 -2.00 14.75
C LEU A 65 8.16 -2.47 14.97
N VAL A 66 8.31 -3.71 15.41
CA VAL A 66 9.60 -4.32 15.74
C VAL A 66 9.93 -5.34 14.67
N ILE A 67 10.90 -5.00 13.80
CA ILE A 67 11.36 -5.87 12.71
C ILE A 67 12.65 -6.57 13.13
N ASN A 68 12.70 -7.87 12.87
CA ASN A 68 13.87 -8.74 13.00
C ASN A 68 14.16 -9.41 11.66
N GLU A 69 15.43 -9.67 11.35
CA GLU A 69 15.80 -10.29 10.06
C GLU A 69 15.38 -11.76 9.97
N GLU A 70 15.28 -12.46 11.10
CA GLU A 70 15.02 -13.91 11.13
C GLU A 70 13.53 -14.27 11.26
N GLY A 71 12.66 -13.28 11.50
CA GLY A 71 11.24 -13.53 11.79
C GLY A 71 10.38 -13.53 10.53
N LEU A 72 9.72 -14.64 10.23
CA LEU A 72 8.81 -14.73 9.08
C LEU A 72 7.34 -14.46 9.42
N THR A 73 6.94 -14.70 10.68
CA THR A 73 5.54 -14.59 11.09
C THR A 73 5.31 -13.34 11.93
N TRP A 74 4.25 -12.60 11.61
CA TRP A 74 3.86 -11.40 12.33
C TRP A 74 2.93 -11.71 13.51
N TYR A 75 3.29 -11.20 14.68
CA TYR A 75 2.51 -11.28 15.91
C TYR A 75 2.03 -9.89 16.33
N LYS A 76 0.78 -9.83 16.78
CA LYS A 76 0.17 -8.65 17.38
C LYS A 76 0.22 -8.79 18.89
N CYS A 77 0.91 -7.85 19.51
CA CYS A 77 1.10 -7.77 20.94
C CYS A 77 0.33 -6.56 21.48
N LYS A 78 -0.56 -6.79 22.44
CA LYS A 78 -1.31 -5.73 23.12
C LYS A 78 -0.72 -5.53 24.50
N VAL A 79 -0.17 -4.35 24.76
CA VAL A 79 0.50 -4.02 26.01
C VAL A 79 -0.25 -2.88 26.70
N ALA A 80 -0.47 -3.01 27.99
CA ALA A 80 -0.99 -1.95 28.84
C ALA A 80 0.14 -1.35 29.65
N ILE A 81 0.40 -0.07 29.44
CA ILE A 81 1.39 0.68 30.21
C ILE A 81 0.65 1.50 31.24
N THR A 82 1.10 1.43 32.49
CA THR A 82 0.64 2.25 33.60
C THR A 82 1.71 3.27 33.89
N SER A 83 1.44 4.54 33.62
CA SER A 83 2.32 5.64 34.04
C SER A 83 1.64 6.47 35.12
N LEU A 84 2.42 6.83 36.14
CA LEU A 84 1.99 7.74 37.20
C LEU A 84 2.22 9.19 36.76
N ASP A 85 1.15 9.98 36.66
CA ASP A 85 1.29 11.41 36.42
C ASP A 85 1.51 12.13 37.75
N GLU A 86 2.75 12.55 38.02
CA GLU A 86 3.16 13.20 39.27
C GLU A 86 2.42 14.52 39.54
N LYS A 87 1.80 15.15 38.53
CA LYS A 87 1.03 16.39 38.69
C LYS A 87 -0.42 16.14 39.08
N ALA A 88 -1.03 15.07 38.59
CA ALA A 88 -2.44 14.76 38.82
C ALA A 88 -2.69 13.69 39.89
N GLY A 89 -1.65 12.96 40.33
CA GLY A 89 -1.77 11.85 41.28
C GLY A 89 -2.68 10.72 40.79
N LYS A 90 -2.93 10.65 39.47
CA LYS A 90 -3.80 9.65 38.83
C LYS A 90 -2.97 8.75 37.94
N GLU A 91 -3.15 7.45 38.13
CA GLU A 91 -2.58 6.44 37.24
C GLU A 91 -3.27 6.48 35.88
N LYS A 92 -2.48 6.61 34.81
CA LYS A 92 -2.98 6.53 33.44
C LYS A 92 -2.59 5.19 32.82
N LYS A 93 -3.59 4.38 32.48
CA LYS A 93 -3.41 3.13 31.75
C LYS A 93 -3.56 3.39 30.24
N LEU A 94 -2.47 3.29 29.49
CA LEU A 94 -2.45 3.39 28.04
C LEU A 94 -2.34 1.99 27.42
N LYS A 95 -3.20 1.69 26.46
CA LYS A 95 -3.09 0.44 25.68
C LYS A 95 -2.35 0.73 24.39
N GLN A 96 -1.19 0.14 24.23
CA GLN A 96 -0.43 0.15 22.99
C GLN A 96 -0.57 -1.19 22.27
N MET A 97 -0.48 -1.10 20.96
CA MET A 97 -0.56 -2.23 20.06
C MET A 97 0.70 -2.24 19.23
N ILE A 98 1.45 -3.32 19.36
CA ILE A 98 2.79 -3.48 18.85
C ILE A 98 2.75 -4.66 17.90
N LEU A 99 3.41 -4.52 16.77
CA LEU A 99 3.57 -5.61 15.82
C LEU A 99 5.02 -6.05 15.83
N VAL A 100 5.26 -7.34 16.00
CA VAL A 100 6.60 -7.92 16.06
C VAL A 100 6.65 -9.14 15.16
N ASN A 101 7.73 -9.32 14.43
CA ASN A 101 7.96 -10.57 13.71
C ASN A 101 8.86 -11.52 14.51
N GLY A 102 8.62 -12.80 14.34
CA GLY A 102 9.40 -13.85 14.97
C GLY A 102 9.07 -15.23 14.43
N ASN A 103 9.84 -16.22 14.87
CA ASN A 103 9.61 -17.62 14.49
C ASN A 103 8.60 -18.31 15.39
N ASN A 104 8.56 -17.91 16.67
CA ASN A 104 7.74 -18.52 17.71
C ASN A 104 7.12 -17.46 18.61
N LEU A 105 6.03 -17.82 19.30
CA LEU A 105 5.34 -16.95 20.27
C LEU A 105 6.27 -16.48 21.40
N ARG A 106 7.19 -17.34 21.85
CA ARG A 106 8.17 -17.01 22.88
C ARG A 106 9.10 -15.89 22.42
N GLU A 107 9.64 -16.00 21.21
CA GLU A 107 10.53 -15.00 20.64
C GLU A 107 9.83 -13.63 20.48
N ALA A 108 8.55 -13.65 20.08
CA ALA A 108 7.72 -12.45 20.05
C ALA A 108 7.51 -11.83 21.45
N TYR A 109 7.37 -12.66 22.49
CA TYR A 109 7.27 -12.21 23.88
C TYR A 109 8.59 -11.58 24.36
N ASP A 110 9.71 -12.29 24.20
CA ASP A 110 11.05 -11.80 24.59
C ASP A 110 11.35 -10.45 23.93
N ARG A 111 11.03 -10.28 22.64
CA ARG A 111 11.23 -8.99 21.95
C ARG A 111 10.37 -7.85 22.48
N VAL A 112 9.15 -8.15 22.91
CA VAL A 112 8.32 -7.13 23.55
C VAL A 112 8.88 -6.79 24.92
N GLU A 113 9.41 -7.75 25.67
CA GLU A 113 10.11 -7.46 26.92
C GLU A 113 11.33 -6.58 26.70
N ASP A 114 12.17 -6.89 25.70
CA ASP A 114 13.34 -6.08 25.35
C ASP A 114 12.95 -4.64 25.00
N LEU A 115 11.86 -4.46 24.24
CA LEU A 115 11.36 -3.12 23.89
C LEU A 115 10.98 -2.29 25.13
N PHE A 116 10.49 -2.94 26.19
CA PHE A 116 10.10 -2.27 27.44
C PHE A 116 11.14 -2.32 28.53
N ALA A 117 12.26 -3.05 28.35
CA ALA A 117 13.31 -3.18 29.35
C ALA A 117 13.93 -1.83 29.74
N ASP A 118 14.07 -0.93 28.77
CA ASP A 118 14.57 0.44 29.00
C ASP A 118 13.47 1.42 29.48
N SER A 119 12.21 0.99 29.55
CA SER A 119 11.10 1.84 29.97
C SER A 119 10.97 1.89 31.49
N THR A 120 10.88 3.09 32.05
CA THR A 120 10.65 3.29 33.50
C THR A 120 9.17 3.11 33.90
N SER A 121 8.28 2.83 32.95
CA SER A 121 6.85 2.64 33.23
C SER A 121 6.52 1.17 33.45
N ASP A 122 5.65 0.89 34.43
CA ASP A 122 5.09 -0.44 34.61
C ASP A 122 4.28 -0.84 33.37
N TYR A 123 4.58 -2.00 32.79
CA TYR A 123 3.86 -2.53 31.64
C TYR A 123 3.34 -3.94 31.92
N GLN A 124 2.24 -4.28 31.26
CA GLN A 124 1.65 -5.60 31.29
C GLN A 124 1.27 -6.02 29.87
N ILE A 125 1.83 -7.13 29.41
CA ILE A 125 1.42 -7.77 28.15
C ILE A 125 0.05 -8.42 28.39
N LEU A 126 -0.98 -7.95 27.68
CA LEU A 126 -2.35 -8.44 27.82
C LEU A 126 -2.63 -9.64 26.91
N GLU A 127 -2.10 -9.60 25.69
CA GLU A 127 -2.42 -10.56 24.64
C GLU A 127 -1.30 -10.58 23.60
N ILE A 128 -0.95 -11.77 23.11
CA ILE A 128 -0.12 -11.99 21.94
C ILE A 128 -0.88 -12.93 21.02
N ILE A 129 -1.17 -12.49 19.79
CA ILE A 129 -1.84 -13.31 18.77
C ILE A 129 -1.03 -13.34 17.49
N THR A 130 -0.99 -14.51 16.86
CA THR A 130 -0.49 -14.64 15.49
C THR A 130 -1.44 -13.91 14.54
N THR A 131 -0.88 -13.16 13.61
CA THR A 131 -1.66 -12.44 12.59
C THR A 131 -1.57 -13.17 11.25
N ASN A 132 -2.53 -12.88 10.36
CA ASN A 132 -2.48 -13.34 8.97
C ASN A 132 -1.73 -12.36 8.06
N ILE A 133 -1.03 -11.38 8.64
CA ILE A 133 -0.24 -10.40 7.88
C ILE A 133 0.95 -11.15 7.31
N VAL A 134 1.09 -11.10 6.00
CA VAL A 134 2.18 -11.76 5.26
C VAL A 134 3.38 -10.81 5.19
N GLU A 135 3.14 -9.57 4.79
CA GLU A 135 4.20 -8.58 4.57
C GLU A 135 3.78 -7.19 5.03
N ILE A 136 4.79 -6.39 5.37
CA ILE A 136 4.63 -4.99 5.78
C ILE A 136 5.42 -4.13 4.80
N LEU A 137 4.71 -3.21 4.17
CA LEU A 137 5.23 -2.30 3.16
C LEU A 137 5.32 -0.90 3.80
N PRO A 138 6.51 -0.50 4.30
CA PRO A 138 6.71 0.85 4.80
C PRO A 138 6.56 1.86 3.67
N TYR A 139 6.32 3.12 4.04
CA TYR A 139 6.14 4.18 3.06
C TYR A 139 7.43 4.37 2.25
N HIS A 140 7.31 4.21 0.94
CA HIS A 140 8.30 4.57 -0.05
C HIS A 140 7.72 5.70 -0.91
N GLU A 141 8.45 6.80 -1.08
CA GLU A 141 8.02 7.82 -2.02
C GLU A 141 8.28 7.28 -3.44
N THR A 142 7.23 6.86 -4.15
CA THR A 142 7.36 6.55 -5.56
C THR A 142 7.70 7.85 -6.26
N GLU A 143 8.95 8.01 -6.71
CA GLU A 143 9.32 9.15 -7.55
C GLU A 143 8.32 9.18 -8.71
N PRO A 144 7.55 10.26 -8.87
CA PRO A 144 6.55 10.31 -9.91
C PRO A 144 7.31 10.15 -11.22
N ASN A 145 6.91 9.15 -12.02
CA ASN A 145 7.47 8.90 -13.34
C ASN A 145 6.99 10.02 -14.31
N LEU A 146 7.36 11.25 -13.98
CA LEU A 146 7.14 12.45 -14.76
C LEU A 146 8.00 12.26 -15.99
N LYS A 147 7.40 11.73 -17.06
CA LYS A 147 7.92 11.98 -18.39
C LYS A 147 8.21 13.48 -18.46
N PRO A 148 9.44 13.91 -18.81
CA PRO A 148 9.80 15.31 -18.79
C PRO A 148 8.75 16.09 -19.59
N LEU A 149 8.29 17.23 -19.05
CA LEU A 149 7.20 18.04 -19.65
C LEU A 149 7.43 18.28 -21.16
N ALA A 150 8.70 18.37 -21.59
CA ALA A 150 9.11 18.48 -22.97
C ALA A 150 8.64 17.33 -23.88
N GLN A 151 8.66 16.07 -23.40
CA GLN A 151 8.14 14.93 -24.17
C GLN A 151 6.62 14.96 -24.26
N ALA A 152 5.92 15.32 -23.17
CA ALA A 152 4.46 15.41 -23.17
C ALA A 152 3.95 16.54 -24.08
N LEU A 153 4.66 17.68 -24.12
CA LEU A 153 4.36 18.79 -25.03
C LEU A 153 4.66 18.41 -26.49
N ALA A 154 5.81 17.78 -26.78
CA ALA A 154 6.14 17.33 -28.12
C ALA A 154 5.15 16.27 -28.66
N GLU A 155 4.68 15.35 -27.81
CA GLU A 155 3.63 14.39 -28.17
C GLU A 155 2.29 15.08 -28.43
N ALA A 156 1.92 16.11 -27.65
CA ALA A 156 0.70 16.89 -27.87
C ALA A 156 0.78 17.75 -29.15
N GLU A 157 1.93 18.37 -29.42
CA GLU A 157 2.20 19.14 -30.64
C GLU A 157 2.14 18.24 -31.88
N SER A 158 2.77 17.07 -31.84
CA SER A 158 2.72 16.10 -32.95
C SER A 158 1.31 15.57 -33.23
N ARG A 159 0.48 15.42 -32.20
CA ARG A 159 -0.91 14.99 -32.34
C ARG A 159 -1.78 16.09 -32.98
N THR A 160 -1.55 17.33 -32.58
CA THR A 160 -2.24 18.51 -33.14
C THR A 160 -1.85 18.73 -34.61
N GLU A 161 -0.59 18.54 -34.98
CA GLU A 161 -0.10 18.67 -36.35
C GLU A 161 -0.65 17.57 -37.28
N THR A 162 -0.81 16.35 -36.75
CA THR A 162 -1.42 15.23 -37.47
C THR A 162 -2.92 15.48 -37.73
N GLU A 163 -3.67 16.00 -36.75
CA GLU A 163 -5.08 16.37 -36.91
C GLU A 163 -5.27 17.53 -37.89
N LEU A 164 -4.41 18.56 -37.86
CA LEU A 164 -4.45 19.68 -38.81
C LEU A 164 -4.16 19.25 -40.25
N SER A 165 -3.27 18.29 -40.45
CA SER A 165 -2.95 17.74 -41.78
C SER A 165 -4.10 16.92 -42.37
N ALA A 166 -4.82 16.15 -41.53
CA ALA A 166 -5.98 15.37 -41.95
C ALA A 166 -7.19 16.24 -42.36
N GLU A 167 -7.42 17.37 -41.66
CA GLU A 167 -8.46 18.34 -42.05
C GLU A 167 -8.09 19.11 -43.33
N THR A 168 -6.80 19.37 -43.58
CA THR A 168 -6.33 20.06 -44.79
C THR A 168 -6.45 19.18 -46.03
N GLU A 169 -6.15 17.88 -45.93
CA GLU A 169 -6.38 16.93 -47.03
C GLU A 169 -7.88 16.75 -47.34
N ALA A 170 -8.75 16.74 -46.33
CA ALA A 170 -10.20 16.66 -46.52
C ALA A 170 -10.82 17.95 -47.11
N GLY A 171 -10.21 19.12 -46.85
CA GLY A 171 -10.66 20.40 -47.41
C GLY A 171 -10.28 20.62 -48.88
N VAL A 172 -9.17 20.04 -49.35
CA VAL A 172 -8.69 20.21 -50.73
C VAL A 172 -9.51 19.40 -51.75
N GLU A 173 -10.10 18.27 -51.37
CA GLU A 173 -10.96 17.48 -52.29
C GLU A 173 -12.30 18.17 -52.64
N ILE A 174 -12.74 19.17 -51.87
CA ILE A 174 -14.07 19.80 -52.05
C ILE A 174 -13.99 21.00 -53.02
N GLU A 175 -12.84 21.65 -53.18
CA GLU A 175 -12.72 22.91 -53.94
C GLU A 175 -12.47 22.74 -55.45
N THR A 176 -12.30 21.51 -55.97
CA THR A 176 -12.14 21.27 -57.43
C THR A 176 -13.43 21.15 -58.23
N ILE A 177 -14.60 21.49 -57.68
CA ILE A 177 -15.89 21.36 -58.39
C ILE A 177 -16.66 22.68 -58.41
N ALA A 178 -16.24 23.61 -59.27
CA ALA A 178 -17.11 24.69 -59.77
C ALA A 178 -16.56 25.28 -61.09
N PRO A 179 -17.36 26.00 -61.88
CA PRO A 179 -18.57 25.57 -62.59
C PRO A 179 -18.43 25.86 -64.10
N ALA A 180 -19.04 25.08 -65.00
CA ALA A 180 -19.11 25.42 -66.42
C ALA A 180 -20.57 25.62 -66.86
N THR A 181 -20.87 26.88 -67.14
CA THR A 181 -22.15 27.49 -67.52
C THR A 181 -22.51 27.24 -68.99
N ALA A 182 -23.81 27.09 -69.25
CA ALA A 182 -24.60 27.41 -70.45
C ALA A 182 -24.11 27.03 -71.87
N ASP A 183 -24.95 26.25 -72.57
CA ASP A 183 -25.52 26.58 -73.88
C ASP A 183 -26.97 26.07 -73.95
#